data_AF-A0A9B0WLI4-F1
#
_entry.id   AF-A0A9B0WLI4-F1
#
_cell.length_a   1.000
_cell.length_b   1.000
_cell.length_c   1.000
_cell.angle_alpha   90.00
_cell.angle_beta   90.00
_cell.angle_gamma   90.00
#
_symmetry.space_group_name_H-M   'P 1'
#
loop_
_entity.id
_entity.type
_entity.pdbx_description
1 polymer ?
#
loop_
_entity_poly.entity_id
_entity_poly.type
_entity_poly.pdbx_seq_one_letter_code
_entity_poly.pdbx_strand_id
1 'polypeptide(L)'
;MAEVQGLMERLERAIVRLELLFAESHRTSGDFGDVNGVNGGVAPSVEAFDKLMNSMVAEFLKNSRILAGDVETHAEMVHSAFQAQRAFLLMASQYQQPQENDVTALLKPISEKIQEIQTFRERNRGSNMFNHLSAVSESIPALGWIAVSPKPGPYVKEMNDAATFYTNRVLKDYKNSDLRHVDWVKSYLNIWNELQAYIKQHHTTGLTWSKTGPVASTTSALSALSPAPGLTLPPPPPPPPGPPPLFDNEDRKEESSPSRSALFAQLNQGEAITNGLRHVTDDQMTHKNPSLRAQGGQTRSPAKSHTPGPTSPKAPTPQKHAPVFELEGKKWRVEYQENRNDLEIADTELKQVAYIFKCNKSTLQMKGKINSITIDNCKKFGLVFDNVVGIVEVINSKDIQIQVMGKVPTISINKTEGCHIYLSEDALDCEIVSATSSEMNILIPQDGDYVSIFEMTMKSCFWVIMINLREG
;
A
#
# COMPACT_ATOMS: atom_id res chain seq x y z
N MET A 1 12.33 -59.51 -30.32
CA MET A 1 13.43 -58.86 -31.08
C MET A 1 13.05 -57.44 -31.51
N ALA A 2 11.91 -57.21 -32.17
CA ALA A 2 11.48 -55.85 -32.57
C ALA A 2 11.24 -54.87 -31.41
N GLU A 3 10.76 -55.34 -30.26
CA GLU A 3 10.45 -54.49 -29.10
C GLU A 3 11.70 -53.96 -28.36
N VAL A 4 12.78 -54.76 -28.36
CA VAL A 4 14.08 -54.36 -27.77
C VAL A 4 14.77 -53.31 -28.64
N GLN A 5 14.61 -53.40 -29.96
CA GLN A 5 15.18 -52.45 -30.91
C GLN A 5 14.50 -51.08 -30.81
N GLY A 6 13.18 -51.04 -30.61
CA GLY A 6 12.45 -49.79 -30.35
C GLY A 6 12.81 -49.11 -29.03
N LEU A 7 13.18 -49.89 -28.00
CA LEU A 7 13.71 -49.34 -26.74
C LEU A 7 15.12 -48.75 -26.91
N MET A 8 15.97 -49.41 -27.71
CA MET A 8 17.34 -48.95 -27.97
C MET A 8 17.35 -47.62 -28.74
N GLU A 9 16.51 -47.46 -29.77
CA GLU A 9 16.37 -46.19 -30.51
C GLU A 9 15.82 -45.03 -29.67
N ARG A 10 14.99 -45.34 -28.65
CA ARG A 10 14.49 -44.33 -27.71
C ARG A 10 15.56 -43.91 -26.72
N LEU A 11 16.39 -44.85 -26.29
CA LEU A 11 17.52 -44.59 -25.40
C LEU A 11 18.59 -43.76 -26.13
N GLU A 12 18.93 -44.10 -27.37
CA GLU A 12 19.86 -43.32 -28.19
C GLU A 12 19.37 -41.88 -28.40
N ARG A 13 18.07 -41.69 -28.69
CA ARG A 13 17.48 -40.34 -28.78
C ARG A 13 17.52 -39.57 -27.46
N ALA A 14 17.37 -40.25 -26.33
CA ALA A 14 17.48 -39.63 -25.01
C ALA A 14 18.93 -39.23 -24.69
N ILE A 15 19.91 -40.06 -25.07
CA ILE A 15 21.34 -39.79 -24.90
C ILE A 15 21.78 -38.60 -25.75
N VAL A 16 21.41 -38.55 -27.03
CA VAL A 16 21.72 -37.40 -27.91
C VAL A 16 21.13 -36.10 -27.35
N ARG A 17 19.93 -36.15 -26.77
CA ARG A 17 19.31 -34.98 -26.14
C ARG A 17 20.03 -34.56 -24.86
N LEU A 18 20.57 -35.52 -24.09
CA LEU A 18 21.37 -35.26 -22.90
C LEU A 18 22.73 -34.67 -23.28
N GLU A 19 23.37 -35.18 -24.33
CA GLU A 19 24.65 -34.67 -24.86
C GLU A 19 24.51 -33.25 -25.39
N LEU A 20 23.40 -32.90 -26.04
CA LEU A 20 23.10 -31.52 -26.46
C LEU A 20 22.97 -30.57 -25.26
N LEU A 21 22.30 -31.00 -24.19
CA LEU A 21 22.17 -30.22 -22.96
C LEU A 21 23.51 -30.07 -22.23
N PHE A 22 24.36 -31.10 -22.27
CA PHE A 22 25.71 -31.03 -21.71
C PHE A 22 26.65 -30.15 -22.56
N ALA A 23 26.52 -30.15 -23.88
CA ALA A 23 27.29 -29.28 -24.78
C ALA A 23 26.94 -27.79 -24.61
N GLU A 24 25.70 -27.45 -24.25
CA GLU A 24 25.32 -26.09 -23.84
C GLU A 24 25.92 -25.70 -22.49
N SER A 25 26.07 -26.65 -21.55
CA SER A 25 26.64 -26.39 -20.22
C SER A 25 28.18 -26.19 -20.20
N HIS A 26 28.90 -26.72 -21.19
CA HIS A 26 30.38 -26.74 -21.21
C HIS A 26 31.03 -25.65 -22.08
N ARG A 27 30.26 -24.68 -22.62
CA ARG A 27 30.82 -23.55 -23.38
C ARG A 27 31.34 -22.37 -22.54
N THR A 28 31.45 -22.51 -21.22
CA THR A 28 32.07 -21.48 -20.36
C THR A 28 33.33 -22.01 -19.67
N SER A 29 34.40 -22.15 -20.44
CA SER A 29 35.78 -22.05 -19.95
C SER A 29 36.72 -21.89 -21.13
N GLY A 30 37.27 -20.69 -21.30
CA GLY A 30 38.32 -20.45 -22.30
C GLY A 30 38.40 -19.02 -22.82
N ASP A 31 39.19 -18.21 -22.09
CA ASP A 31 40.14 -17.23 -22.62
C ASP A 31 39.71 -15.77 -22.90
N PHE A 32 40.66 -14.90 -22.55
CA PHE A 32 40.65 -13.44 -22.58
C PHE A 32 40.67 -12.90 -24.01
N GLY A 33 39.83 -11.90 -24.31
CA GLY A 33 39.91 -11.16 -25.56
C GLY A 33 38.84 -10.06 -25.65
N ASP A 34 39.23 -8.85 -25.28
CA ASP A 34 38.46 -7.62 -25.43
C ASP A 34 38.27 -7.26 -26.91
N VAL A 35 37.05 -7.36 -27.47
CA VAL A 35 36.57 -6.48 -28.56
C VAL A 35 35.03 -6.50 -28.66
N ASN A 36 34.45 -5.29 -28.68
CA ASN A 36 33.09 -4.90 -29.10
C ASN A 36 32.26 -5.92 -29.91
N GLY A 37 31.09 -6.26 -29.36
CA GLY A 37 30.00 -6.89 -30.11
C GLY A 37 28.76 -7.02 -29.24
N VAL A 38 27.70 -6.30 -29.61
CA VAL A 38 26.33 -6.50 -29.10
C VAL A 38 25.97 -7.98 -29.32
N ASN A 39 26.10 -8.79 -28.27
CA ASN A 39 25.67 -10.19 -28.30
C ASN A 39 24.45 -10.31 -27.39
N GLY A 40 23.30 -10.61 -27.99
CA GLY A 40 21.95 -10.52 -27.42
C GLY A 40 21.61 -11.59 -26.39
N GLY A 41 22.45 -11.73 -25.36
CA GLY A 41 22.14 -12.48 -24.15
C GLY A 41 21.44 -11.59 -23.11
N VAL A 42 20.50 -12.17 -22.36
CA VAL A 42 19.85 -11.51 -21.23
C VAL A 42 20.87 -11.38 -20.09
N ALA A 43 20.90 -10.24 -19.37
CA ALA A 43 21.89 -10.04 -18.30
C ALA A 43 21.75 -11.13 -17.20
N PRO A 44 22.85 -11.57 -16.55
CA PRO A 44 22.79 -12.64 -15.55
C PRO A 44 21.81 -12.38 -14.40
N SER A 45 21.63 -11.12 -14.00
CA SER A 45 20.64 -10.72 -13.00
C SER A 45 19.20 -10.90 -13.50
N VAL A 46 18.93 -10.75 -14.79
CA VAL A 46 17.59 -10.97 -15.35
C VAL A 46 17.34 -12.47 -15.54
N GLU A 47 18.35 -13.24 -15.96
CA GLU A 47 18.24 -14.71 -16.01
C GLU A 47 17.99 -15.34 -14.63
N ALA A 48 18.67 -14.84 -13.59
CA ALA A 48 18.43 -15.28 -12.22
C ALA A 48 17.02 -14.93 -11.75
N PHE A 49 16.49 -13.76 -12.12
CA PHE A 49 15.11 -13.40 -11.84
C PHE A 49 14.10 -14.27 -12.61
N ASP A 50 14.40 -14.64 -13.86
CA ASP A 50 13.58 -15.56 -14.66
C ASP A 50 13.49 -16.94 -14.01
N LYS A 51 14.59 -17.43 -13.42
CA LYS A 51 14.58 -18.66 -12.63
C LYS A 51 13.67 -18.54 -11.40
N LEU A 52 13.72 -17.41 -10.68
CA LEU A 52 12.83 -17.15 -9.54
C LEU A 52 11.36 -17.16 -9.97
N MET A 53 11.02 -16.51 -11.08
CA MET A 53 9.66 -16.49 -11.61
C MET A 53 9.18 -17.88 -12.05
N ASN A 54 10.01 -18.61 -12.81
CA ASN A 54 9.65 -19.92 -13.36
C ASN A 54 9.63 -21.06 -12.33
N SER A 55 10.17 -20.83 -11.13
CA SER A 55 10.16 -21.81 -10.04
C SER A 55 9.22 -21.38 -8.91
N MET A 56 9.62 -20.37 -8.13
CA MET A 56 8.94 -19.98 -6.88
C MET A 56 7.59 -19.33 -7.13
N VAL A 57 7.52 -18.38 -8.06
CA VAL A 57 6.25 -17.72 -8.40
C VAL A 57 5.32 -18.71 -9.10
N ALA A 58 5.83 -19.58 -9.96
CA ALA A 58 5.06 -20.64 -10.61
C ALA A 58 4.46 -21.64 -9.61
N GLU A 59 5.22 -22.05 -8.58
CA GLU A 59 4.74 -22.93 -7.51
C GLU A 59 3.63 -22.26 -6.69
N PHE A 60 3.82 -21.00 -6.30
CA PHE A 60 2.79 -20.20 -5.63
C PHE A 60 1.51 -20.06 -6.45
N LEU A 61 1.63 -19.79 -7.76
CA LEU A 61 0.48 -19.72 -8.66
C LEU A 61 -0.27 -21.05 -8.72
N LYS A 62 0.46 -22.16 -8.85
CA LYS A 62 -0.13 -23.50 -8.84
C LYS A 62 -0.92 -23.74 -7.56
N ASN A 63 -0.36 -23.42 -6.39
CA ASN A 63 -1.04 -23.60 -5.11
C ASN A 63 -2.23 -22.65 -4.95
N SER A 64 -2.14 -21.43 -5.49
CA SER A 64 -3.24 -20.46 -5.47
C SER A 64 -4.42 -20.91 -6.34
N ARG A 65 -4.17 -21.48 -7.52
CA ARG A 65 -5.21 -22.07 -8.39
C ARG A 65 -5.92 -23.25 -7.74
N ILE A 66 -5.21 -24.03 -6.93
CA ILE A 66 -5.81 -25.13 -6.16
C ILE A 66 -6.81 -24.60 -5.10
N LEU A 67 -6.52 -23.44 -4.49
CA LEU A 67 -7.42 -22.80 -3.54
C LEU A 67 -8.58 -22.04 -4.21
N ALA A 68 -8.40 -21.65 -5.48
CA ALA A 68 -9.38 -20.98 -6.34
C ALA A 68 -9.90 -19.64 -5.78
N GLY A 69 -10.88 -19.04 -6.48
CA GLY A 69 -11.61 -17.86 -6.03
C GLY A 69 -10.74 -16.62 -5.88
N ASP A 70 -10.91 -15.90 -4.76
CA ASP A 70 -10.19 -14.65 -4.51
C ASP A 70 -8.67 -14.87 -4.44
N VAL A 71 -8.21 -16.03 -3.94
CA VAL A 71 -6.78 -16.34 -3.79
C VAL A 71 -6.12 -16.52 -5.15
N GLU A 72 -6.77 -17.25 -6.06
CA GLU A 72 -6.30 -17.41 -7.43
C GLU A 72 -6.25 -16.07 -8.16
N THR A 73 -7.33 -15.28 -8.08
CA THR A 73 -7.40 -13.95 -8.70
C THR A 73 -6.27 -13.05 -8.20
N HIS A 74 -6.05 -13.04 -6.88
CA HIS A 74 -5.00 -12.22 -6.27
C HIS A 74 -3.59 -12.66 -6.69
N ALA A 75 -3.38 -13.98 -6.85
CA ALA A 75 -2.11 -14.53 -7.28
C ALA A 75 -1.76 -14.19 -8.75
N GLU A 76 -2.74 -14.17 -9.65
CA GLU A 76 -2.52 -13.72 -11.05
C GLU A 76 -2.14 -12.23 -11.13
N MET A 77 -2.68 -11.41 -10.22
CA MET A 77 -2.25 -10.01 -10.08
C MET A 77 -0.79 -9.92 -9.60
N VAL A 78 -0.40 -10.73 -8.62
CA VAL A 78 1.00 -10.83 -8.16
C VAL A 78 1.92 -11.22 -9.30
N HIS A 79 1.55 -12.23 -10.11
CA HIS A 79 2.35 -12.62 -11.27
C HIS A 79 2.52 -11.46 -12.26
N SER A 80 1.45 -10.72 -12.54
CA SER A 80 1.52 -9.52 -13.39
C SER A 80 2.47 -8.45 -12.84
N ALA A 81 2.54 -8.30 -11.51
CA ALA A 81 3.48 -7.39 -10.85
C ALA A 81 4.95 -7.87 -10.99
N PHE A 82 5.20 -9.17 -10.84
CA PHE A 82 6.52 -9.76 -11.09
C PHE A 82 6.96 -9.62 -12.56
N GLN A 83 6.04 -9.74 -13.52
CA GLN A 83 6.33 -9.49 -14.93
C GLN A 83 6.72 -8.03 -15.17
N ALA A 84 6.03 -7.07 -14.55
CA ALA A 84 6.40 -5.65 -14.63
C ALA A 84 7.78 -5.40 -14.01
N GLN A 85 8.10 -6.05 -12.89
CA GLN A 85 9.42 -5.97 -12.26
C GLN A 85 10.52 -6.56 -13.15
N ARG A 86 10.28 -7.71 -13.79
CA ARG A 86 11.20 -8.30 -14.77
C ARG A 86 11.50 -7.34 -15.91
N ALA A 87 10.46 -6.71 -16.49
CA ALA A 87 10.63 -5.74 -17.56
C ALA A 87 11.49 -4.54 -17.12
N PHE A 88 11.30 -4.09 -15.87
CA PHE A 88 12.11 -3.03 -15.29
C PHE A 88 13.57 -3.46 -15.08
N LEU A 89 13.82 -4.66 -14.57
CA LEU A 89 15.17 -5.21 -14.40
C LEU A 89 15.90 -5.36 -15.74
N LEU A 90 15.19 -5.77 -16.80
CA LEU A 90 15.73 -5.84 -18.15
C LEU A 90 16.15 -4.47 -18.66
N MET A 91 15.30 -3.45 -18.49
CA MET A 91 15.66 -2.07 -18.80
C MET A 91 16.88 -1.63 -17.97
N ALA A 92 16.86 -1.83 -16.65
CA ALA A 92 17.99 -1.42 -15.79
C ALA A 92 19.31 -2.09 -16.20
N SER A 93 19.26 -3.31 -16.73
CA SER A 93 20.46 -4.01 -17.23
C SER A 93 21.03 -3.46 -18.54
N GLN A 94 20.27 -2.65 -19.28
CA GLN A 94 20.65 -2.11 -20.59
C GLN A 94 20.90 -0.60 -20.59
N TYR A 95 20.35 0.12 -19.62
CA TYR A 95 20.38 1.58 -19.56
C TYR A 95 21.10 2.06 -18.30
N GLN A 96 21.72 3.24 -18.39
CA GLN A 96 22.29 3.92 -17.24
C GLN A 96 21.19 4.53 -16.36
N GLN A 97 21.51 4.72 -15.07
CA GLN A 97 20.58 5.29 -14.10
C GLN A 97 20.10 6.69 -14.56
N PRO A 98 18.79 6.94 -14.55
CA PRO A 98 18.23 8.21 -14.98
C PRO A 98 18.29 9.27 -13.87
N GLN A 99 18.02 10.52 -14.23
CA GLN A 99 17.86 11.61 -13.26
C GLN A 99 16.63 11.34 -12.37
N GLU A 100 16.65 11.85 -11.14
CA GLU A 100 15.73 11.49 -10.06
C GLU A 100 14.23 11.65 -10.44
N ASN A 101 13.90 12.68 -11.21
CA ASN A 101 12.54 12.93 -11.71
C ASN A 101 12.04 11.84 -12.67
N ASP A 102 12.93 11.25 -13.47
CA ASP A 102 12.60 10.22 -14.46
C ASP A 102 12.48 8.83 -13.81
N VAL A 103 13.20 8.58 -12.70
CA VAL A 103 13.08 7.34 -11.92
C VAL A 103 11.64 7.13 -11.44
N THR A 104 11.00 8.18 -10.92
CA THR A 104 9.62 8.11 -10.42
C THR A 104 8.64 7.72 -11.52
N ALA A 105 8.80 8.30 -12.73
CA ALA A 105 7.96 7.97 -13.87
C ALA A 105 8.15 6.52 -14.34
N LEU A 106 9.39 6.01 -14.29
CA LEU A 106 9.71 4.63 -14.65
C LEU A 106 9.18 3.60 -13.65
N LEU A 107 9.09 3.94 -12.37
CA LEU A 107 8.56 3.07 -11.31
C LEU A 107 7.03 2.97 -11.30
N LYS A 108 6.34 3.90 -11.96
CA LYS A 108 4.88 4.01 -11.96
C LYS A 108 4.16 2.70 -12.32
N PRO A 109 4.53 1.93 -13.36
CA PRO A 109 3.82 0.68 -13.70
C PRO A 109 3.86 -0.37 -12.58
N ILE A 110 4.97 -0.46 -11.84
CA ILE A 110 5.11 -1.38 -10.71
C ILE A 110 4.29 -0.87 -9.52
N SER A 111 4.35 0.44 -9.25
CA SER A 111 3.55 1.07 -8.20
C SER A 111 2.04 0.87 -8.41
N GLU A 112 1.56 1.04 -9.65
CA GLU A 112 0.15 0.79 -10.00
C GLU A 112 -0.24 -0.66 -9.77
N LYS A 113 0.61 -1.63 -10.12
CA LYS A 113 0.36 -3.05 -9.85
C LYS A 113 0.30 -3.37 -8.36
N ILE A 114 1.20 -2.79 -7.56
CA ILE A 114 1.19 -2.91 -6.09
C ILE A 114 -0.14 -2.36 -5.54
N GLN A 115 -0.55 -1.16 -5.96
CA GLN A 115 -1.80 -0.54 -5.52
C GLN A 115 -3.03 -1.34 -5.95
N GLU A 116 -3.02 -1.92 -7.15
CA GLU A 116 -4.09 -2.79 -7.65
C GLU A 116 -4.30 -3.99 -6.73
N ILE A 117 -3.20 -4.66 -6.34
CA ILE A 117 -3.19 -5.82 -5.44
C ILE A 117 -3.69 -5.43 -4.04
N GLN A 118 -3.26 -4.28 -3.51
CA GLN A 118 -3.73 -3.79 -2.22
C GLN A 118 -5.22 -3.47 -2.24
N THR A 119 -5.66 -2.75 -3.27
CA THR A 119 -7.06 -2.37 -3.48
C THR A 119 -7.97 -3.60 -3.62
N PHE A 120 -7.50 -4.66 -4.28
CA PHE A 120 -8.26 -5.91 -4.39
C PHE A 120 -8.62 -6.49 -3.02
N ARG A 121 -7.66 -6.53 -2.09
CA ARG A 121 -7.92 -6.99 -0.71
C ARG A 121 -8.89 -6.05 0.01
N GLU A 122 -8.77 -4.74 -0.17
CA GLU A 122 -9.66 -3.76 0.48
C GLU A 122 -11.11 -3.85 0.01
N ARG A 123 -11.33 -4.18 -1.26
CA ARG A 123 -12.66 -4.40 -1.84
C ARG A 123 -13.27 -5.74 -1.40
N ASN A 124 -12.43 -6.72 -1.05
CA ASN A 124 -12.84 -8.07 -0.67
C ASN A 124 -12.71 -8.33 0.85
N ARG A 125 -13.07 -7.34 1.69
CA ARG A 125 -13.03 -7.46 3.17
C ARG A 125 -13.92 -8.55 3.76
N GLY A 126 -14.97 -8.94 3.03
CA GLY A 126 -15.87 -10.04 3.41
C GLY A 126 -15.39 -11.43 2.96
N SER A 127 -14.22 -11.54 2.34
CA SER A 127 -13.71 -12.83 1.84
C SER A 127 -13.46 -13.81 2.97
N ASN A 128 -13.86 -15.08 2.78
CA ASN A 128 -13.49 -16.16 3.70
C ASN A 128 -11.97 -16.42 3.69
N MET A 129 -11.27 -15.97 2.64
CA MET A 129 -9.82 -16.10 2.49
C MET A 129 -9.09 -14.81 2.87
N PHE A 130 -9.69 -13.94 3.67
CA PHE A 130 -9.14 -12.60 3.95
C PHE A 130 -7.73 -12.59 4.55
N ASN A 131 -7.34 -13.60 5.34
CA ASN A 131 -5.96 -13.70 5.83
C ASN A 131 -4.95 -14.00 4.70
N HIS A 132 -5.35 -14.74 3.66
CA HIS A 132 -4.52 -14.96 2.47
C HIS A 132 -4.34 -13.66 1.71
N LEU A 133 -5.45 -12.95 1.46
CA LEU A 133 -5.41 -11.66 0.78
C LEU A 133 -4.60 -10.62 1.56
N SER A 134 -4.69 -10.65 2.90
CA SER A 134 -3.93 -9.75 3.78
C SER A 134 -2.44 -10.08 3.79
N ALA A 135 -2.07 -11.37 3.80
CA ALA A 135 -0.67 -11.76 3.64
C ALA A 135 -0.10 -11.18 2.34
N VAL A 136 -0.88 -11.22 1.26
CA VAL A 136 -0.45 -10.68 -0.05
C VAL A 136 -0.40 -9.15 -0.08
N SER A 137 -1.46 -8.46 0.35
CA SER A 137 -1.54 -7.00 0.24
C SER A 137 -0.53 -6.26 1.12
N GLU A 138 -0.20 -6.83 2.29
CA GLU A 138 0.68 -6.17 3.25
C GLU A 138 2.17 -6.42 2.94
N SER A 139 2.52 -7.45 2.14
CA SER A 139 3.91 -7.72 1.76
C SER A 139 4.25 -7.44 0.30
N ILE A 140 3.27 -7.28 -0.60
CA ILE A 140 3.55 -6.94 -2.00
C ILE A 140 4.37 -5.64 -2.20
N PRO A 141 4.36 -4.63 -1.30
CA PRO A 141 5.29 -3.50 -1.40
C PRO A 141 6.77 -3.90 -1.43
N ALA A 142 7.13 -5.14 -1.08
CA ALA A 142 8.45 -5.72 -1.29
C ALA A 142 8.98 -5.51 -2.72
N LEU A 143 8.11 -5.54 -3.74
CA LEU A 143 8.55 -5.30 -5.13
C LEU A 143 9.08 -3.88 -5.36
N GLY A 144 8.80 -2.94 -4.44
CA GLY A 144 9.38 -1.60 -4.41
C GLY A 144 10.86 -1.55 -4.02
N TRP A 145 11.51 -2.68 -3.70
CA TRP A 145 12.93 -2.71 -3.33
C TRP A 145 13.86 -2.08 -4.37
N ILE A 146 13.45 -2.05 -5.63
CA ILE A 146 14.17 -1.43 -6.74
C ILE A 146 14.39 0.09 -6.56
N ALA A 147 13.62 0.72 -5.68
CA ALA A 147 13.75 2.12 -5.28
C ALA A 147 14.45 2.31 -3.93
N VAL A 148 14.92 1.22 -3.29
CA VAL A 148 15.50 1.23 -1.94
C VAL A 148 17.02 1.12 -2.04
N SER A 149 17.71 2.09 -1.43
CA SER A 149 19.16 2.10 -1.24
C SER A 149 19.48 2.68 0.15
N PRO A 150 20.51 2.19 0.85
CA PRO A 150 21.46 1.14 0.47
C PRO A 150 21.07 -0.27 0.93
N LYS A 151 19.87 -0.47 1.49
CA LYS A 151 19.48 -1.73 2.16
C LYS A 151 18.21 -2.38 1.58
N PRO A 152 18.18 -2.75 0.29
CA PRO A 152 16.99 -3.39 -0.31
C PRO A 152 16.68 -4.79 0.27
N GLY A 153 17.70 -5.57 0.64
CA GLY A 153 17.51 -6.90 1.23
C GLY A 153 16.74 -6.84 2.57
N PRO A 154 17.22 -6.07 3.56
CA PRO A 154 16.50 -5.84 4.82
C PRO A 154 15.06 -5.33 4.63
N TYR A 155 14.83 -4.44 3.65
CA TYR A 155 13.49 -3.97 3.33
C TYR A 155 12.55 -5.12 2.89
N VAL A 156 12.99 -6.01 1.99
CA VAL A 156 12.18 -7.19 1.59
C VAL A 156 11.95 -8.12 2.78
N LYS A 157 12.91 -8.25 3.70
CA LYS A 157 12.73 -9.04 4.92
C LYS A 157 11.58 -8.50 5.78
N GLU A 158 11.52 -7.19 6.01
CA GLU A 158 10.43 -6.57 6.79
C GLU A 158 9.07 -6.82 6.16
N MET A 159 8.98 -6.75 4.83
CA MET A 159 7.75 -7.08 4.10
C MET A 159 7.39 -8.57 4.25
N ASN A 160 8.38 -9.47 4.26
CA ASN A 160 8.14 -10.89 4.52
C ASN A 160 7.67 -11.16 5.96
N ASP A 161 8.18 -10.40 6.93
CA ASP A 161 7.73 -10.49 8.32
C ASP A 161 6.25 -10.05 8.43
N ALA A 162 5.84 -9.03 7.66
CA ALA A 162 4.43 -8.65 7.53
C ALA A 162 3.56 -9.75 6.91
N ALA A 163 4.02 -10.42 5.84
CA ALA A 163 3.32 -11.60 5.29
C ALA A 163 3.17 -12.69 6.36
N THR A 164 4.26 -12.96 7.09
CA THR A 164 4.34 -14.01 8.11
C THR A 164 3.30 -13.82 9.21
N PHE A 165 3.02 -12.58 9.62
CA PHE A 165 1.98 -12.28 10.59
C PHE A 165 0.60 -12.82 10.18
N TYR A 166 0.22 -12.67 8.90
CA TYR A 166 -1.08 -13.14 8.40
C TYR A 166 -1.04 -14.62 8.01
N THR A 167 0.06 -15.12 7.44
CA THR A 167 0.17 -16.54 7.10
C THR A 167 0.20 -17.42 8.34
N ASN A 168 0.71 -16.94 9.48
CA ASN A 168 0.59 -17.64 10.76
C ASN A 168 -0.87 -17.86 11.17
N ARG A 169 -1.78 -16.93 10.83
CA ARG A 169 -3.22 -17.10 11.06
C ARG A 169 -3.80 -18.15 10.12
N VAL A 170 -3.41 -18.13 8.84
CA VAL A 170 -3.76 -19.20 7.89
C VAL A 170 -3.30 -20.56 8.41
N LEU A 171 -2.04 -20.69 8.85
CA LEU A 171 -1.53 -21.94 9.41
C LEU A 171 -2.31 -22.35 10.67
N LYS A 172 -2.66 -21.39 11.55
CA LYS A 172 -3.48 -21.69 12.73
C LYS A 172 -4.82 -22.31 12.36
N ASP A 173 -5.48 -21.78 11.34
CA ASP A 173 -6.84 -22.18 10.96
C ASP A 173 -6.85 -23.48 10.12
N TYR A 174 -5.80 -23.73 9.33
CA TYR A 174 -5.80 -24.79 8.32
C TYR A 174 -4.80 -25.95 8.52
N LYS A 175 -3.79 -25.81 9.40
CA LYS A 175 -2.70 -26.82 9.52
C LYS A 175 -3.15 -28.25 9.86
N ASN A 176 -4.31 -28.40 10.51
CA ASN A 176 -4.86 -29.69 10.92
C ASN A 176 -6.10 -30.10 10.11
N SER A 177 -6.52 -29.30 9.13
CA SER A 177 -7.77 -29.50 8.38
C SER A 177 -7.50 -29.60 6.88
N ASP A 178 -6.84 -28.61 6.29
CA ASP A 178 -6.57 -28.57 4.86
C ASP A 178 -5.13 -28.13 4.56
N LEU A 179 -4.31 -29.13 4.20
CA LEU A 179 -2.88 -28.95 3.94
C LEU A 179 -2.59 -28.11 2.69
N ARG A 180 -3.56 -27.92 1.78
CA ARG A 180 -3.38 -27.08 0.58
C ARG A 180 -3.07 -25.64 0.96
N HIS A 181 -3.65 -25.16 2.06
CA HIS A 181 -3.34 -23.83 2.61
C HIS A 181 -1.93 -23.76 3.21
N VAL A 182 -1.45 -24.85 3.80
CA VAL A 182 -0.09 -24.94 4.34
C VAL A 182 0.93 -24.87 3.21
N ASP A 183 0.69 -25.60 2.12
CA ASP A 183 1.57 -25.59 0.94
C ASP A 183 1.54 -24.22 0.25
N TRP A 184 0.37 -23.58 0.17
CA TRP A 184 0.25 -22.19 -0.28
C TRP A 184 1.10 -21.24 0.56
N VAL A 185 1.00 -21.30 1.90
CA VAL A 185 1.78 -20.45 2.81
C VAL A 185 3.29 -20.64 2.58
N LYS A 186 3.75 -21.90 2.52
CA LYS A 186 5.18 -22.20 2.30
C LYS A 186 5.66 -21.62 0.98
N SER A 187 4.92 -21.87 -0.11
CA SER A 187 5.29 -21.37 -1.45
C SER A 187 5.31 -19.84 -1.50
N TYR A 188 4.36 -19.18 -0.83
CA TYR A 188 4.28 -17.72 -0.82
C TYR A 188 5.45 -17.07 -0.06
N LEU A 189 5.75 -17.54 1.15
CA LEU A 189 6.89 -17.01 1.92
C LEU A 189 8.24 -17.30 1.24
N ASN A 190 8.33 -18.40 0.50
CA ASN A 190 9.56 -18.76 -0.20
C ASN A 190 9.92 -17.77 -1.33
N ILE A 191 8.93 -17.15 -1.97
CA ILE A 191 9.17 -16.09 -2.97
C ILE A 191 10.03 -14.98 -2.36
N TRP A 192 9.70 -14.54 -1.14
CA TRP A 192 10.39 -13.43 -0.48
C TRP A 192 11.77 -13.80 0.04
N ASN A 193 11.97 -15.06 0.44
CA ASN A 193 13.29 -15.56 0.82
C ASN A 193 14.23 -15.62 -0.38
N GLU A 194 13.75 -16.17 -1.51
CA GLU A 194 14.53 -16.25 -2.75
C GLU A 194 14.76 -14.85 -3.36
N LEU A 195 13.81 -13.93 -3.22
CA LEU A 195 14.00 -12.53 -3.64
C LEU A 195 15.10 -11.84 -2.82
N GLN A 196 15.17 -12.08 -1.50
CA GLN A 196 16.28 -11.57 -0.67
C GLN A 196 17.63 -12.17 -1.10
N ALA A 197 17.69 -13.46 -1.39
CA ALA A 197 18.89 -14.12 -1.88
C ALA A 197 19.35 -13.53 -3.22
N TYR A 198 18.40 -13.33 -4.14
CA TYR A 198 18.61 -12.67 -5.43
C TYR A 198 19.18 -11.25 -5.27
N ILE A 199 18.54 -10.43 -4.44
CA ILE A 199 18.99 -9.05 -4.17
C ILE A 199 20.39 -9.05 -3.57
N LYS A 200 20.66 -9.94 -2.61
CA LYS A 200 21.99 -10.05 -1.98
C LYS A 200 23.08 -10.37 -3.01
N GLN A 201 22.78 -11.20 -4.00
CA GLN A 201 23.73 -11.64 -5.02
C GLN A 201 23.95 -10.61 -6.14
N HIS A 202 22.91 -9.90 -6.57
CA HIS A 202 22.96 -9.06 -7.78
C HIS A 202 22.81 -7.55 -7.52
N HIS A 203 22.22 -7.17 -6.38
CA HIS A 203 21.74 -5.82 -6.09
C HIS A 203 21.95 -5.43 -4.61
N THR A 204 23.11 -5.79 -4.04
CA THR A 204 23.36 -5.78 -2.59
C THR A 204 23.11 -4.42 -1.93
N THR A 205 23.48 -3.32 -2.60
CA THR A 205 23.36 -1.94 -2.09
C THR A 205 22.30 -1.11 -2.80
N GLY A 206 21.41 -1.75 -3.55
CA GLY A 206 20.42 -1.10 -4.41
C GLY A 206 20.40 -1.71 -5.80
N LEU A 207 19.42 -1.28 -6.60
CA LEU A 207 19.33 -1.70 -7.99
C LEU A 207 20.59 -1.35 -8.77
N THR A 208 21.09 -2.32 -9.52
CA THR A 208 22.30 -2.18 -10.34
C THR A 208 21.89 -1.80 -11.75
N TRP A 209 22.20 -0.58 -12.16
CA TRP A 209 22.02 -0.10 -13.52
C TRP A 209 23.23 -0.45 -14.39
N SER A 210 23.03 -0.49 -15.71
CA SER A 210 24.13 -0.65 -16.65
C SER A 210 25.14 0.49 -16.51
N LYS A 211 26.44 0.18 -16.61
CA LYS A 211 27.52 1.18 -16.65
C LYS A 211 27.71 1.78 -18.04
N THR A 212 27.13 1.15 -19.06
CA THR A 212 27.25 1.51 -20.47
C THR A 212 25.86 1.55 -21.11
N GLY A 213 25.74 2.20 -22.26
CA GLY A 213 24.46 2.38 -22.94
C GLY A 213 23.80 3.74 -22.63
N PRO A 214 22.62 4.01 -23.22
CA PRO A 214 21.92 5.27 -23.05
C PRO A 214 21.35 5.42 -21.63
N VAL A 215 21.14 6.68 -21.20
CA VAL A 215 20.44 6.99 -19.95
C VAL A 215 18.99 6.54 -20.08
N ALA A 216 18.46 5.89 -19.06
CA ALA A 216 17.06 5.46 -19.07
C ALA A 216 16.13 6.67 -19.20
N SER A 217 15.02 6.50 -19.90
CA SER A 217 13.96 7.49 -20.01
C SER A 217 12.63 6.77 -20.16
N THR A 218 11.52 7.47 -20.01
CA THR A 218 10.18 6.86 -20.16
C THR A 218 9.99 6.19 -21.53
N THR A 219 10.64 6.70 -22.58
CA THR A 219 10.70 6.07 -23.91
C THR A 219 11.43 4.72 -23.91
N SER A 220 12.47 4.55 -23.07
CA SER A 220 13.25 3.32 -22.93
C SER A 220 12.44 2.17 -22.33
N ALA A 221 11.54 2.48 -21.39
CA ALA A 221 10.64 1.48 -20.80
C ALA A 221 9.66 0.91 -21.83
N LEU A 222 9.23 1.71 -22.80
CA LEU A 222 8.34 1.26 -23.89
C LEU A 222 9.07 0.33 -24.87
N SER A 223 10.37 0.53 -25.10
CA SER A 223 11.18 -0.36 -25.94
C SER A 223 11.46 -1.71 -25.27
N ALA A 224 11.65 -1.75 -23.94
CA ALA A 224 11.86 -2.98 -23.19
C ALA A 224 10.61 -3.88 -23.11
N LEU A 225 9.43 -3.33 -23.42
CA LEU A 225 8.16 -4.06 -23.54
C LEU A 225 7.94 -4.70 -24.93
N SER A 226 8.85 -4.47 -25.89
CA SER A 226 8.78 -5.04 -27.24
C SER A 226 9.65 -6.30 -27.37
N PRO A 227 9.20 -7.37 -28.06
CA PRO A 227 10.06 -8.50 -28.40
C PRO A 227 11.21 -8.03 -29.31
N ALA A 228 12.40 -8.63 -29.15
CA ALA A 228 13.63 -8.26 -29.84
C ALA A 228 13.48 -8.14 -31.39
N PRO A 229 14.25 -7.24 -32.04
CA PRO A 229 14.12 -6.98 -33.47
C PRO A 229 14.74 -8.12 -34.28
N GLY A 230 13.90 -8.84 -35.02
CA GLY A 230 14.40 -9.97 -35.80
C GLY A 230 13.42 -10.60 -36.78
N LEU A 231 12.34 -9.94 -37.18
CA LEU A 231 11.57 -10.32 -38.37
C LEU A 231 10.92 -9.07 -38.98
N THR A 232 11.22 -8.79 -40.24
CA THR A 232 10.59 -7.74 -41.03
C THR A 232 9.10 -8.06 -41.20
N LEU A 233 8.22 -7.30 -40.54
CA LEU A 233 6.78 -7.31 -40.84
C LEU A 233 6.52 -6.54 -42.14
N PRO A 234 5.62 -6.99 -43.02
CA PRO A 234 5.24 -6.26 -44.22
C PRO A 234 4.50 -4.97 -43.84
N PRO A 235 4.53 -3.93 -44.71
CA PRO A 235 3.88 -2.65 -44.42
C PRO A 235 2.37 -2.81 -44.20
N PRO A 236 1.75 -1.97 -43.35
CA PRO A 236 0.33 -2.03 -43.07
C PRO A 236 -0.50 -1.80 -44.34
N PRO A 237 -1.61 -2.52 -44.54
CA PRO A 237 -2.50 -2.29 -45.67
C PRO A 237 -3.14 -0.88 -45.55
N PRO A 238 -3.39 -0.21 -46.70
CA PRO A 238 -3.99 1.12 -46.72
C PRO A 238 -5.40 1.12 -46.10
N PRO A 239 -5.82 2.23 -45.47
CA PRO A 239 -7.12 2.35 -44.83
C PRO A 239 -8.27 2.14 -45.83
N PRO A 240 -9.37 1.49 -45.43
CA PRO A 240 -10.52 1.26 -46.29
C PRO A 240 -11.20 2.59 -46.68
N PRO A 241 -11.80 2.70 -47.88
CA PRO A 241 -12.52 3.89 -48.31
C PRO A 241 -13.68 4.20 -47.36
N GLY A 242 -13.82 5.48 -46.98
CA GLY A 242 -14.91 5.95 -46.14
C GLY A 242 -16.28 5.76 -46.82
N PRO A 243 -17.37 5.61 -46.03
CA PRO A 243 -18.71 5.46 -46.57
C PRO A 243 -19.21 6.78 -47.21
N PRO A 244 -20.03 6.69 -48.27
CA PRO A 244 -20.55 7.86 -48.97
C PRO A 244 -21.60 8.63 -48.14
N PRO A 245 -21.80 9.94 -48.40
CA PRO A 245 -22.69 10.77 -47.61
C PRO A 245 -24.15 10.50 -47.96
N LEU A 246 -25.01 10.40 -46.95
CA LEU A 246 -26.46 10.39 -47.11
C LEU A 246 -27.08 11.61 -46.43
N PHE A 247 -27.94 12.27 -47.19
CA PHE A 247 -28.73 13.44 -46.85
C PHE A 247 -29.91 13.09 -45.92
N ASP A 248 -30.32 14.09 -45.14
CA ASP A 248 -31.48 14.13 -44.24
C ASP A 248 -32.82 13.69 -44.87
N ASN A 249 -33.67 13.01 -44.09
CA ASN A 249 -34.94 13.60 -43.64
C ASN A 249 -35.75 12.70 -42.67
N GLU A 250 -36.27 13.39 -41.66
CA GLU A 250 -37.57 13.27 -40.96
C GLU A 250 -38.06 11.96 -40.27
N ASP A 251 -38.29 12.18 -38.97
CA ASP A 251 -39.47 11.86 -38.16
C ASP A 251 -39.62 10.50 -37.41
N ARG A 252 -39.67 10.68 -36.08
CA ARG A 252 -40.38 9.94 -35.00
C ARG A 252 -39.78 8.71 -34.31
N LYS A 253 -39.41 9.00 -33.05
CA LYS A 253 -39.74 8.35 -31.76
C LYS A 253 -39.23 6.92 -31.49
N GLU A 254 -38.28 6.81 -30.54
CA GLU A 254 -38.56 6.29 -29.18
C GLU A 254 -37.38 6.54 -28.20
N GLU A 255 -37.69 6.44 -26.91
CA GLU A 255 -37.07 7.08 -25.75
C GLU A 255 -35.73 6.49 -25.25
N SER A 256 -34.82 7.36 -24.80
CA SER A 256 -33.90 7.06 -23.69
C SER A 256 -33.64 8.32 -22.84
N SER A 257 -33.70 8.16 -21.53
CA SER A 257 -33.84 9.20 -20.49
C SER A 257 -32.68 10.21 -20.37
N PRO A 258 -32.94 11.55 -20.29
CA PRO A 258 -31.90 12.59 -20.22
C PRO A 258 -31.53 12.97 -18.78
N SER A 259 -31.09 12.02 -17.94
CA SER A 259 -30.89 12.29 -16.50
C SER A 259 -29.44 12.53 -16.07
N ARG A 260 -28.43 12.28 -16.92
CA ARG A 260 -27.02 12.43 -16.53
C ARG A 260 -26.32 13.67 -17.07
N SER A 261 -26.75 14.22 -18.21
CA SER A 261 -26.14 15.44 -18.78
C SER A 261 -26.72 16.74 -18.21
N ALA A 262 -27.92 16.70 -17.62
CA ALA A 262 -28.52 17.84 -16.91
C ALA A 262 -27.84 18.12 -15.56
N LEU A 263 -27.33 17.08 -14.88
CA LEU A 263 -26.66 17.20 -13.59
C LEU A 263 -25.28 17.91 -13.69
N PHE A 264 -24.55 17.69 -14.78
CA PHE A 264 -23.25 18.33 -14.98
C PHE A 264 -23.36 19.80 -15.44
N ALA A 265 -24.47 20.19 -16.07
CA ALA A 265 -24.72 21.60 -16.43
C ALA A 265 -25.14 22.45 -15.22
N GLN A 266 -25.72 21.83 -14.19
CA GLN A 266 -26.21 22.53 -12.99
C GLN A 266 -25.12 22.78 -11.93
N LEU A 267 -23.98 22.10 -12.04
CA LEU A 267 -22.83 22.24 -11.13
C LEU A 267 -21.87 23.37 -11.51
N ASN A 268 -22.03 24.01 -12.67
CA ASN A 268 -21.15 25.08 -13.18
C ASN A 268 -21.77 26.49 -13.08
N GLN A 269 -22.69 26.75 -12.15
CA GLN A 269 -23.35 28.07 -11.99
C GLN A 269 -22.87 28.94 -10.81
N GLY A 270 -21.72 28.63 -10.19
CA GLY A 270 -21.05 29.53 -9.24
C GLY A 270 -21.97 30.10 -8.13
N GLU A 271 -21.75 31.36 -7.74
CA GLU A 271 -22.38 32.05 -6.59
C GLU A 271 -23.92 32.21 -6.65
N ALA A 272 -24.61 31.75 -7.71
CA ALA A 272 -26.06 31.90 -7.86
C ALA A 272 -26.92 30.82 -7.14
N ILE A 273 -26.31 29.84 -6.46
CA ILE A 273 -27.02 28.73 -5.77
C ILE A 273 -27.82 29.18 -4.53
N THR A 274 -27.63 30.41 -4.03
CA THR A 274 -28.30 30.91 -2.82
C THR A 274 -29.74 31.40 -3.06
N ASN A 275 -30.17 31.55 -4.32
CA ASN A 275 -31.53 32.02 -4.66
C ASN A 275 -32.62 30.93 -4.64
N GLY A 276 -32.24 29.65 -4.44
CA GLY A 276 -33.18 28.51 -4.43
C GLY A 276 -33.58 28.00 -3.05
N LEU A 277 -33.05 28.58 -1.96
CA LEU A 277 -33.34 28.15 -0.60
C LEU A 277 -34.52 28.94 -0.02
N ARG A 278 -35.52 28.24 0.51
CA ARG A 278 -36.70 28.86 1.14
C ARG A 278 -36.26 29.67 2.35
N HIS A 279 -36.48 30.99 2.32
CA HIS A 279 -36.17 31.88 3.42
C HIS A 279 -37.03 31.55 4.65
N VAL A 280 -36.38 31.30 5.79
CA VAL A 280 -37.04 31.05 7.07
C VAL A 280 -37.32 32.39 7.73
N THR A 281 -38.59 32.75 7.93
CA THR A 281 -38.95 33.99 8.61
C THR A 281 -38.67 33.89 10.12
N ASP A 282 -38.35 35.03 10.74
CA ASP A 282 -37.92 35.15 12.14
C ASP A 282 -38.87 34.49 13.16
N ASP A 283 -40.14 34.29 12.80
CA ASP A 283 -41.16 33.62 13.62
C ASP A 283 -40.92 32.10 13.81
N GLN A 284 -40.08 31.50 12.97
CA GLN A 284 -39.74 30.07 12.99
C GLN A 284 -38.42 29.77 13.70
N MET A 285 -37.73 30.79 14.22
CA MET A 285 -36.52 30.61 15.02
C MET A 285 -36.87 30.53 16.51
N THR A 286 -36.73 29.34 17.10
CA THR A 286 -37.04 29.06 18.51
C THR A 286 -36.25 29.88 19.54
N HIS A 287 -35.21 30.62 19.14
CA HIS A 287 -34.45 31.51 20.01
C HIS A 287 -34.96 32.97 20.05
N LYS A 288 -35.88 33.36 19.15
CA LYS A 288 -36.42 34.73 19.06
C LYS A 288 -37.89 34.87 19.46
N ASN A 289 -38.61 33.76 19.66
CA ASN A 289 -40.02 33.79 20.06
C ASN A 289 -40.24 33.11 21.43
N PRO A 290 -40.29 33.89 22.54
CA PRO A 290 -40.43 33.38 23.91
C PRO A 290 -41.71 32.59 24.19
N SER A 291 -42.73 32.68 23.32
CA SER A 291 -44.03 32.03 23.49
C SER A 291 -44.03 30.51 23.17
N LEU A 292 -43.01 30.00 22.45
CA LEU A 292 -42.89 28.57 22.12
C LEU A 292 -42.21 27.72 23.22
N ARG A 293 -41.74 28.35 24.30
CA ARG A 293 -41.00 27.66 25.39
C ARG A 293 -41.88 27.29 26.59
N ALA A 294 -43.12 27.76 26.65
CA ALA A 294 -43.99 27.65 27.82
C ALA A 294 -45.31 26.92 27.51
N GLN A 295 -45.25 25.62 27.19
CA GLN A 295 -46.40 24.73 27.38
C GLN A 295 -45.94 23.27 27.52
N GLY A 296 -45.33 22.99 28.67
CA GLY A 296 -45.30 21.64 29.23
C GLY A 296 -46.50 21.49 30.18
N GLY A 297 -47.28 20.42 30.02
CA GLY A 297 -48.37 20.10 30.94
C GLY A 297 -48.94 18.71 30.69
N GLN A 298 -48.83 17.85 31.73
CA GLN A 298 -49.28 16.46 31.83
C GLN A 298 -50.73 16.23 31.35
N THR A 299 -51.02 15.05 30.78
CA THR A 299 -52.25 14.27 31.08
C THR A 299 -52.26 12.89 30.38
N ARG A 300 -53.06 11.99 30.97
CA ARG A 300 -53.13 10.52 30.80
C ARG A 300 -53.75 10.04 29.46
N SER A 301 -53.41 8.80 29.10
CA SER A 301 -53.90 7.99 27.96
C SER A 301 -55.44 7.89 27.89
N PRO A 302 -56.02 7.62 26.69
CA PRO A 302 -56.37 6.22 26.36
C PRO A 302 -56.22 5.82 24.87
N ALA A 303 -56.29 4.51 24.67
CA ALA A 303 -55.99 3.73 23.45
C ALA A 303 -56.78 4.05 22.17
N LYS A 304 -56.17 3.77 21.01
CA LYS A 304 -56.73 2.93 19.92
C LYS A 304 -55.70 2.63 18.83
N SER A 305 -55.83 1.42 18.28
CA SER A 305 -55.04 0.71 17.28
C SER A 305 -55.10 1.31 15.86
N HIS A 306 -54.03 1.13 15.05
CA HIS A 306 -54.01 0.31 13.82
C HIS A 306 -52.78 0.61 12.92
N THR A 307 -52.00 -0.47 12.68
CA THR A 307 -51.13 -0.82 11.54
C THR A 307 -49.84 -0.04 11.20
N PRO A 308 -48.74 -0.75 10.84
CA PRO A 308 -47.39 -0.19 10.71
C PRO A 308 -47.00 0.15 9.26
N GLY A 309 -46.44 1.34 9.04
CA GLY A 309 -45.74 1.73 7.82
C GLY A 309 -44.21 1.58 7.97
N PRO A 310 -43.46 1.26 6.91
CA PRO A 310 -42.10 0.78 7.00
C PRO A 310 -41.12 1.91 7.34
N THR A 311 -40.36 1.72 8.42
CA THR A 311 -39.21 2.54 8.79
C THR A 311 -38.09 2.39 7.76
N SER A 312 -37.67 3.52 7.19
CA SER A 312 -36.39 3.65 6.51
C SER A 312 -35.23 3.33 7.48
N PRO A 313 -34.10 2.76 7.01
CA PRO A 313 -33.02 2.34 7.88
C PRO A 313 -32.35 3.55 8.52
N LYS A 314 -32.45 3.63 9.85
CA LYS A 314 -31.65 4.54 10.68
C LYS A 314 -30.19 4.13 10.54
N ALA A 315 -29.31 5.08 10.21
CA ALA A 315 -27.87 4.86 10.23
C ALA A 315 -27.45 4.28 11.60
N PRO A 316 -26.53 3.30 11.64
CA PRO A 316 -26.16 2.65 12.90
C PRO A 316 -25.52 3.67 13.84
N THR A 317 -26.12 3.83 15.02
CA THR A 317 -25.51 4.51 16.16
C THR A 317 -24.21 3.79 16.53
N PRO A 318 -23.07 4.49 16.69
CA PRO A 318 -21.82 3.86 17.10
C PRO A 318 -22.00 3.21 18.47
N GLN A 319 -21.62 1.93 18.58
CA GLN A 319 -21.56 1.21 19.85
C GLN A 319 -20.65 1.98 20.81
N LYS A 320 -21.20 2.42 21.95
CA LYS A 320 -20.47 3.13 22.99
C LYS A 320 -19.70 2.10 23.82
N HIS A 321 -18.42 1.92 23.52
CA HIS A 321 -17.52 1.13 24.36
C HIS A 321 -17.21 1.90 25.65
N ALA A 322 -16.99 1.19 26.76
CA ALA A 322 -16.59 1.82 28.00
C ALA A 322 -15.15 2.36 27.88
N PRO A 323 -14.86 3.57 28.38
CA PRO A 323 -13.52 4.13 28.37
C PRO A 323 -12.60 3.28 29.26
N VAL A 324 -11.40 2.97 28.77
CA VAL A 324 -10.37 2.23 29.50
C VAL A 324 -9.20 3.18 29.75
N PHE A 325 -8.76 3.25 31.00
CA PHE A 325 -7.58 4.00 31.42
C PHE A 325 -6.93 3.26 32.59
N GLU A 326 -6.11 2.26 32.29
CA GLU A 326 -5.50 1.40 33.30
C GLU A 326 -4.16 0.83 32.85
N LEU A 327 -3.34 0.42 33.81
CA LEU A 327 -2.10 -0.31 33.58
C LEU A 327 -2.36 -1.81 33.68
N GLU A 328 -2.37 -2.49 32.52
CA GLU A 328 -2.50 -3.94 32.45
C GLU A 328 -1.09 -4.57 32.39
N GLY A 329 -0.58 -4.96 33.57
CA GLY A 329 0.77 -5.50 33.72
C GLY A 329 1.84 -4.44 33.46
N LYS A 330 2.38 -4.41 32.24
CA LYS A 330 3.35 -3.38 31.78
C LYS A 330 2.79 -2.49 30.67
N LYS A 331 1.53 -2.70 30.28
CA LYS A 331 0.91 -2.00 29.16
C LYS A 331 -0.14 -1.03 29.66
N TRP A 332 0.09 0.27 29.48
CA TRP A 332 -0.94 1.28 29.65
C TRP A 332 -1.95 1.17 28.53
N ARG A 333 -3.23 1.02 28.88
CA ARG A 333 -4.35 0.96 27.94
C ARG A 333 -5.19 2.22 28.11
N VAL A 334 -5.21 3.03 27.06
CA VAL A 334 -6.01 4.26 27.00
C VAL A 334 -6.95 4.11 25.81
N GLU A 335 -8.15 3.59 26.04
CA GLU A 335 -9.06 3.21 24.97
C GLU A 335 -10.40 3.92 25.09
N TYR A 336 -11.00 4.25 23.94
CA TYR A 336 -12.36 4.79 23.84
C TYR A 336 -12.61 6.06 24.68
N GLN A 337 -11.58 6.87 24.90
CA GLN A 337 -11.72 8.17 25.58
C GLN A 337 -12.43 9.16 24.65
N GLU A 338 -13.37 9.94 25.19
CA GLU A 338 -14.12 10.92 24.40
C GLU A 338 -14.26 12.24 25.18
N ASN A 339 -13.81 13.35 24.57
CA ASN A 339 -13.82 14.69 25.18
C ASN A 339 -13.08 14.79 26.53
N ARG A 340 -11.92 14.13 26.67
CA ARG A 340 -11.10 14.12 27.91
C ARG A 340 -9.74 14.75 27.68
N ASN A 341 -9.50 15.92 28.26
CA ASN A 341 -8.22 16.66 28.11
C ASN A 341 -7.36 16.63 29.38
N ASP A 342 -7.80 15.89 30.39
CA ASP A 342 -7.24 15.77 31.72
C ASP A 342 -6.60 14.39 31.97
N LEU A 343 -6.31 13.62 30.90
CA LEU A 343 -5.69 12.31 31.04
C LEU A 343 -4.19 12.49 31.33
N GLU A 344 -3.73 11.95 32.44
CA GLU A 344 -2.32 12.06 32.85
C GLU A 344 -1.81 10.72 33.39
N ILE A 345 -0.63 10.31 32.91
CA ILE A 345 0.16 9.22 33.47
C ILE A 345 1.42 9.86 34.05
N ALA A 346 1.42 10.08 35.37
CA ALA A 346 2.44 10.86 36.06
C ALA A 346 3.79 10.11 36.21
N ASP A 347 3.76 8.79 36.40
CA ASP A 347 4.95 7.98 36.66
C ASP A 347 5.02 6.79 35.69
N THR A 348 5.78 6.93 34.62
CA THR A 348 6.06 5.84 33.66
C THR A 348 7.39 5.14 33.95
N GLU A 349 7.45 3.83 33.73
CA GLU A 349 8.68 3.04 33.86
C GLU A 349 9.26 2.63 32.49
N LEU A 350 10.58 2.50 32.42
CA LEU A 350 11.35 2.16 31.19
C LEU A 350 10.89 0.89 30.46
N LYS A 351 10.29 -0.05 31.16
CA LYS A 351 9.81 -1.34 30.62
C LYS A 351 8.33 -1.30 30.22
N GLN A 352 7.63 -0.20 30.50
CA GLN A 352 6.22 -0.05 30.19
C GLN A 352 6.04 0.39 28.74
N VAL A 353 4.87 0.10 28.19
CA VAL A 353 4.45 0.51 26.84
C VAL A 353 3.05 1.10 26.93
N ALA A 354 2.72 2.08 26.09
CA ALA A 354 1.38 2.66 26.04
C ALA A 354 0.68 2.35 24.73
N TYR A 355 -0.59 1.96 24.82
CA TYR A 355 -1.46 1.72 23.68
C TYR A 355 -2.72 2.56 23.82
N ILE A 356 -2.83 3.55 22.94
CA ILE A 356 -3.94 4.49 22.86
C ILE A 356 -4.82 4.09 21.68
N PHE A 357 -6.07 3.73 21.93
CA PHE A 357 -6.96 3.21 20.89
C PHE A 357 -8.30 3.92 20.84
N LYS A 358 -8.76 4.33 19.65
CA LYS A 358 -10.10 4.92 19.45
C LYS A 358 -10.44 6.09 20.39
N CYS A 359 -9.45 6.89 20.76
CA CYS A 359 -9.68 8.12 21.53
C CYS A 359 -10.10 9.26 20.60
N ASN A 360 -11.06 10.08 21.04
CA ASN A 360 -11.64 11.17 20.26
C ASN A 360 -11.67 12.48 21.06
N LYS A 361 -11.18 13.59 20.48
CA LYS A 361 -11.18 14.92 21.12
C LYS A 361 -10.60 14.88 22.54
N SER A 362 -9.44 14.28 22.69
CA SER A 362 -8.86 14.00 24.00
C SER A 362 -7.36 14.30 24.01
N THR A 363 -6.80 14.59 25.18
CA THR A 363 -5.37 14.86 25.36
C THR A 363 -4.84 14.00 26.48
N LEU A 364 -3.70 13.35 26.23
CA LEU A 364 -2.96 12.53 27.18
C LEU A 364 -1.58 13.14 27.44
N GLN A 365 -1.26 13.33 28.72
CA GLN A 365 0.07 13.72 29.19
C GLN A 365 0.77 12.52 29.82
N MET A 366 1.99 12.23 29.38
CA MET A 366 2.79 11.12 29.86
C MET A 366 4.13 11.63 30.38
N LYS A 367 4.29 11.61 31.70
CA LYS A 367 5.51 12.06 32.36
C LYS A 367 6.47 10.90 32.60
N GLY A 368 7.76 11.20 32.61
CA GLY A 368 8.83 10.24 32.86
C GLY A 368 9.43 9.61 31.59
N LYS A 369 9.75 8.32 31.65
CA LYS A 369 10.46 7.63 30.56
C LYS A 369 9.87 6.25 30.29
N ILE A 370 9.31 6.08 29.09
CA ILE A 370 8.60 4.87 28.67
C ILE A 370 9.31 4.18 27.48
N ASN A 371 9.07 2.89 27.27
CA ASN A 371 9.70 2.16 26.18
C ASN A 371 9.15 2.58 24.80
N SER A 372 7.83 2.52 24.63
CA SER A 372 7.16 2.87 23.37
C SER A 372 5.73 3.32 23.59
N ILE A 373 5.22 4.08 22.62
CA ILE A 373 3.85 4.60 22.62
C ILE A 373 3.23 4.32 21.24
N THR A 374 2.04 3.73 21.22
CA THR A 374 1.30 3.46 19.99
C THR A 374 -0.07 4.12 20.06
N ILE A 375 -0.38 4.98 19.10
CA ILE A 375 -1.67 5.64 18.89
C ILE A 375 -2.34 4.98 17.69
N ASP A 376 -3.52 4.41 17.88
CA ASP A 376 -4.24 3.68 16.84
C ASP A 376 -5.70 4.12 16.76
N ASN A 377 -6.15 4.45 15.55
CA ASN A 377 -7.53 4.78 15.23
C ASN A 377 -8.12 5.93 16.05
N CYS A 378 -7.29 6.90 16.44
CA CYS A 378 -7.68 8.07 17.22
C CYS A 378 -8.05 9.27 16.33
N LYS A 379 -8.85 10.20 16.86
CA LYS A 379 -9.30 11.40 16.14
C LYS A 379 -9.20 12.64 17.03
N LYS A 380 -8.63 13.75 16.54
CA LYS A 380 -8.49 14.99 17.34
C LYS A 380 -7.80 14.71 18.67
N PHE A 381 -6.67 14.03 18.63
CA PHE A 381 -6.02 13.52 19.84
C PHE A 381 -4.65 14.17 20.04
N GLY A 382 -4.41 14.69 21.24
CA GLY A 382 -3.14 15.27 21.66
C GLY A 382 -2.36 14.30 22.54
N LEU A 383 -1.07 14.14 22.27
CA LEU A 383 -0.13 13.44 23.13
C LEU A 383 1.01 14.39 23.52
N VAL A 384 1.24 14.55 24.82
CA VAL A 384 2.41 15.23 25.36
C VAL A 384 3.22 14.21 26.14
N PHE A 385 4.51 14.08 25.85
CA PHE A 385 5.35 13.14 26.59
C PHE A 385 6.78 13.64 26.80
N ASP A 386 7.39 13.15 27.87
CA ASP A 386 8.78 13.45 28.22
C ASP A 386 9.77 12.64 27.36
N ASN A 387 10.03 11.37 27.72
CA ASN A 387 11.05 10.56 27.06
C ASN A 387 10.51 9.22 26.57
N VAL A 388 10.85 8.85 25.34
CA VAL A 388 10.57 7.53 24.76
C VAL A 388 11.89 6.88 24.36
N VAL A 389 12.10 5.63 24.79
CA VAL A 389 13.34 4.89 24.52
C VAL A 389 13.37 4.31 23.11
N GLY A 390 12.24 3.82 22.63
CA GLY A 390 12.10 3.15 21.35
C GLY A 390 11.44 4.04 20.32
N ILE A 391 10.13 3.86 20.15
CA ILE A 391 9.37 4.45 19.04
C ILE A 391 8.02 4.99 19.51
N VAL A 392 7.59 6.08 18.88
CA VAL A 392 6.20 6.54 18.90
C VAL A 392 5.56 6.21 17.56
N GLU A 393 4.47 5.45 17.58
CA GLU A 393 3.76 5.04 16.38
C GLU A 393 2.36 5.67 16.33
N VAL A 394 1.99 6.22 15.18
CA VAL A 394 0.65 6.74 14.89
C VAL A 394 0.07 5.98 13.72
N ILE A 395 -1.03 5.27 13.94
CA ILE A 395 -1.61 4.33 12.98
C ILE A 395 -3.08 4.68 12.76
N ASN A 396 -3.50 4.76 11.50
CA ASN A 396 -4.92 4.85 11.12
C ASN A 396 -5.70 5.99 11.81
N SER A 397 -5.04 7.11 12.10
CA SER A 397 -5.57 8.18 12.96
C SER A 397 -5.86 9.46 12.17
N LYS A 398 -6.57 10.43 12.75
CA LYS A 398 -6.85 11.72 12.10
C LYS A 398 -6.72 12.89 13.05
N ASP A 399 -6.13 14.00 12.61
CA ASP A 399 -5.99 15.23 13.40
C ASP A 399 -5.27 14.93 14.74
N ILE A 400 -4.01 14.52 14.64
CA ILE A 400 -3.17 14.12 15.77
C ILE A 400 -2.14 15.21 16.06
N GLN A 401 -1.93 15.51 17.34
CA GLN A 401 -0.92 16.45 17.80
C GLN A 401 0.01 15.74 18.76
N ILE A 402 1.31 15.79 18.50
CA ILE A 402 2.34 15.18 19.34
C ILE A 402 3.30 16.27 19.78
N GLN A 403 3.49 16.41 21.09
CA GLN A 403 4.48 17.29 21.67
C GLN A 403 5.51 16.49 22.46
N VAL A 404 6.75 16.59 22.02
CA VAL A 404 7.90 15.96 22.65
C VAL A 404 8.54 16.97 23.59
N MET A 405 8.66 16.64 24.88
CA MET A 405 9.29 17.49 25.89
C MET A 405 10.76 17.11 26.13
N GLY A 406 11.11 15.82 25.98
CA GLY A 406 12.47 15.28 26.14
C GLY A 406 12.94 14.61 24.85
N LYS A 407 13.47 13.39 24.92
CA LYS A 407 14.06 12.69 23.76
C LYS A 407 13.17 11.58 23.20
N VAL A 408 13.16 11.46 21.88
CA VAL A 408 12.56 10.33 21.13
C VAL A 408 13.45 9.96 19.93
N PRO A 409 13.85 8.69 19.75
CA PRO A 409 14.67 8.28 18.61
C PRO A 409 13.90 8.21 17.28
N THR A 410 12.66 7.72 17.32
CA THR A 410 11.90 7.45 16.10
C THR A 410 10.41 7.73 16.28
N ILE A 411 9.81 8.40 15.30
CA ILE A 411 8.36 8.56 15.17
C ILE A 411 7.91 7.96 13.84
N SER A 412 6.99 7.00 13.88
CA SER A 412 6.40 6.36 12.70
C SER A 412 4.94 6.77 12.53
N ILE A 413 4.57 7.23 11.34
CA ILE A 413 3.23 7.72 11.01
C ILE A 413 2.69 6.90 9.84
N ASN A 414 1.70 6.07 10.10
CA ASN A 414 1.10 5.20 9.10
C ASN A 414 -0.41 5.46 8.96
N LYS A 415 -0.89 5.60 7.72
CA LYS A 415 -2.32 5.74 7.42
C LYS A 415 -3.01 6.85 8.20
N THR A 416 -2.33 7.98 8.42
CA THR A 416 -2.82 9.07 9.27
C THR A 416 -3.04 10.34 8.46
N GLU A 417 -4.17 11.02 8.68
CA GLU A 417 -4.52 12.27 7.99
C GLU A 417 -4.48 13.43 9.00
N GLY A 418 -3.60 14.40 8.81
CA GLY A 418 -3.43 15.53 9.73
C GLY A 418 -2.63 15.11 10.97
N CYS A 419 -1.32 15.36 10.95
CA CYS A 419 -0.44 15.07 12.09
C CYS A 419 0.54 16.23 12.31
N HIS A 420 0.48 16.86 13.49
CA HIS A 420 1.38 17.94 13.89
C HIS A 420 2.34 17.42 14.97
N ILE A 421 3.64 17.50 14.69
CA ILE A 421 4.69 17.06 15.61
C ILE A 421 5.48 18.29 16.05
N TYR A 422 5.50 18.55 17.35
CA TYR A 422 6.31 19.58 17.99
C TYR A 422 7.49 18.88 18.66
N LEU A 423 8.69 19.06 18.10
CA LEU A 423 9.92 18.49 18.66
C LEU A 423 10.47 19.38 19.79
N SER A 424 11.26 18.79 20.68
CA SER A 424 12.10 19.53 21.64
C SER A 424 13.49 19.77 21.04
N GLU A 425 14.28 20.63 21.68
CA GLU A 425 15.71 20.80 21.35
C GLU A 425 16.52 19.50 21.52
N ASP A 426 16.07 18.61 22.42
CA ASP A 426 16.71 17.32 22.70
C ASP A 426 16.30 16.18 21.73
N ALA A 427 15.32 16.43 20.86
CA ALA A 427 14.77 15.46 19.91
C ALA A 427 15.05 15.82 18.44
N LEU A 428 16.03 16.71 18.19
CA LEU A 428 16.44 17.07 16.83
C LEU A 428 17.11 15.91 16.07
N ASP A 429 17.56 14.87 16.75
CA ASP A 429 18.07 13.64 16.13
C ASP A 429 16.99 12.57 15.88
N CYS A 430 15.72 12.93 16.03
CA CYS A 430 14.59 12.02 15.81
C CYS A 430 14.42 11.65 14.32
N GLU A 431 14.37 10.36 14.03
CA GLU A 431 14.00 9.84 12.71
C GLU A 431 12.48 9.80 12.53
N ILE A 432 11.96 10.35 11.44
CA ILE A 432 10.52 10.35 11.15
C ILE A 432 10.23 9.52 9.91
N VAL A 433 9.46 8.44 10.10
CA VAL A 433 9.08 7.51 9.03
C VAL A 433 7.59 7.71 8.74
N SER A 434 7.22 7.87 7.47
CA SER A 434 5.81 8.01 7.09
C SER A 434 5.38 7.14 5.93
N ALA A 435 4.17 6.59 6.07
CA ALA A 435 3.54 5.67 5.15
C ALA A 435 2.07 6.02 4.98
N THR A 436 1.60 6.18 3.74
CA THR A 436 0.16 6.35 3.44
C THR A 436 -0.52 7.47 4.27
N SER A 437 0.22 8.52 4.62
CA SER A 437 -0.25 9.60 5.50
C SER A 437 -0.20 10.95 4.78
N SER A 438 -1.08 11.88 5.14
CA SER A 438 -1.22 13.20 4.52
C SER A 438 -1.30 14.31 5.58
N GLU A 439 -1.00 15.55 5.17
CA GLU A 439 -1.09 16.74 6.04
C GLU A 439 -0.21 16.61 7.30
N MET A 440 1.08 16.30 7.10
CA MET A 440 2.04 16.20 8.20
C MET A 440 2.87 17.48 8.31
N ASN A 441 2.94 18.01 9.52
CA ASN A 441 3.70 19.21 9.85
C ASN A 441 4.66 18.90 10.99
N ILE A 442 5.94 19.20 10.78
CA ILE A 442 7.00 19.02 11.79
C ILE A 442 7.49 20.42 12.19
N LEU A 443 7.35 20.72 13.47
CA LEU A 443 7.68 22.00 14.07
C LEU A 443 8.89 21.85 14.99
N ILE A 444 9.88 22.69 14.78
CA ILE A 444 11.14 22.72 15.53
C ILE A 444 11.24 24.01 16.33
N PRO A 445 11.72 23.97 17.58
CA PRO A 445 11.95 25.17 18.36
C PRO A 445 13.11 26.00 17.79
N GLN A 446 12.90 27.31 17.63
CA GLN A 446 13.90 28.31 17.25
C GLN A 446 13.66 29.58 18.06
N ASP A 447 14.64 30.00 18.87
CA ASP A 447 14.62 31.24 19.67
C ASP A 447 13.36 31.44 20.54
N GLY A 448 12.75 30.35 21.03
CA GLY A 448 11.54 30.38 21.86
C GLY A 448 10.21 30.31 21.10
N ASP A 449 10.24 30.34 19.77
CA ASP A 449 9.10 30.10 18.88
C ASP A 449 9.24 28.77 18.14
N TYR A 450 8.18 28.29 17.49
CA TYR A 450 8.21 27.10 16.65
C TYR A 450 8.18 27.47 15.17
N VAL A 451 9.15 26.98 14.41
CA VAL A 451 9.19 27.14 12.95
C VAL A 451 8.79 25.83 12.28
N SER A 452 7.83 25.91 11.36
CA SER A 452 7.51 24.79 10.48
C SER A 452 8.63 24.65 9.46
N ILE A 453 9.40 23.57 9.58
CA ILE A 453 10.49 23.28 8.63
C ILE A 453 10.05 22.36 7.50
N PHE A 454 8.87 21.76 7.61
CA PHE A 454 8.40 20.75 6.66
C PHE A 454 6.87 20.73 6.61
N GLU A 455 6.30 21.24 5.52
CA GLU A 455 4.89 21.11 5.18
C GLU A 455 4.75 20.04 4.08
N MET A 456 4.37 18.82 4.47
CA MET A 456 4.25 17.72 3.52
C MET A 456 2.79 17.53 3.10
N THR A 457 2.37 18.23 2.03
CA THR A 457 1.10 17.96 1.35
C THR A 457 1.29 16.79 0.38
N MET A 458 1.29 15.57 0.90
CA MET A 458 1.51 14.38 0.07
C MET A 458 0.21 13.71 -0.37
N LYS A 459 0.04 13.62 -1.70
CA LYS A 459 -0.80 12.62 -2.36
C LYS A 459 0.12 11.46 -2.76
N SER A 460 0.07 10.37 -1.98
CA SER A 460 0.63 9.04 -2.30
C SER A 460 2.16 8.96 -2.51
N CYS A 461 2.90 8.48 -1.50
CA CYS A 461 4.05 7.56 -1.57
C CYS A 461 4.67 7.37 -0.16
N PHE A 462 5.27 6.21 0.12
CA PHE A 462 6.07 5.96 1.34
C PHE A 462 7.36 6.79 1.29
N TRP A 463 7.71 7.49 2.36
CA TRP A 463 9.02 8.14 2.52
C TRP A 463 9.57 7.87 3.93
N VAL A 464 10.82 7.42 3.99
CA VAL A 464 11.65 7.52 5.19
C VAL A 464 12.37 8.85 5.07
N ILE A 465 12.02 9.83 5.92
CA ILE A 465 12.75 11.09 5.96
C ILE A 465 13.68 11.02 7.17
N MET A 466 14.94 10.68 6.91
CA MET A 466 16.01 10.89 7.90
C MET A 466 16.31 12.38 7.94
N ILE A 467 15.63 13.13 8.81
CA ILE A 467 15.98 14.52 9.06
C ILE A 467 17.20 14.53 9.99
N ASN A 468 18.39 14.68 9.42
CA ASN A 468 19.61 14.87 10.21
C ASN A 468 19.79 16.37 10.46
N LEU A 469 19.16 16.91 11.51
CA LEU A 469 19.11 18.35 11.83
C LEU A 469 20.43 18.94 12.36
N ARG A 470 21.59 18.28 12.09
CA ARG A 470 22.87 18.63 12.73
C ARG A 470 23.84 19.47 11.89
N GLU A 471 23.42 19.96 10.73
CA GLU A 471 24.20 20.94 9.97
C GLU A 471 23.41 22.24 9.80
N GLY A 472 23.56 23.11 10.79
CA GLY A 472 23.21 24.53 10.79
C GLY A 472 24.25 25.28 11.61
#